data_AF-A0A3L6EYZ2-F1
#
_entry.id   AF-A0A3L6EYZ2-F1
#
_cell.length_a   1.000
_cell.length_b   1.000
_cell.length_c   1.000
_cell.angle_alpha   90.00
_cell.angle_beta   90.00
_cell.angle_gamma   90.00
#
_symmetry.space_group_name_H-M   'P 1'
#
loop_
_entity.id
_entity.type
_entity.pdbx_description
1 polymer ?
#
loop_
_entity_poly.entity_id
_entity_poly.type
_entity_poly.pdbx_seq_one_letter_code
_entity_poly.pdbx_strand_id
1 'polypeptide(L)'
;MTANILFYKTSLLELTLATRTVVEPFHLPIQFPPYPKHLMPFHEVLQQPHKRFIDVIGIVIHLAPLEHIGGRPYREAILMDSSNSALHDPKSEECFNQQLSREETGLSGNSGTGCVV
;
A
#
# COMPACT_ATOMS: atom_id res chain seq x y z
N MET A 1 18.51 -10.53 -8.63
CA MET A 1 17.38 -11.24 -9.27
C MET A 1 16.23 -11.27 -8.28
N THR A 2 15.22 -10.44 -8.47
CA THR A 2 14.04 -10.35 -7.58
C THR A 2 12.96 -11.24 -8.15
N ALA A 3 12.64 -12.33 -7.46
CA ALA A 3 11.50 -13.16 -7.81
C ALA A 3 10.23 -12.52 -7.23
N ASN A 4 9.38 -11.96 -8.09
CA ASN A 4 8.06 -11.50 -7.69
C ASN A 4 7.15 -12.74 -7.55
N ILE A 5 7.08 -13.31 -6.34
CA ILE A 5 6.08 -14.33 -6.02
C ILE A 5 4.74 -13.61 -5.85
N LEU A 6 3.84 -13.75 -6.82
CA LEU A 6 2.49 -13.19 -6.75
C LEU A 6 1.59 -14.14 -5.93
N PHE A 7 1.38 -13.81 -4.65
CA PHE A 7 0.33 -14.42 -3.84
C PHE A 7 -1.02 -13.79 -4.18
N TYR A 8 -1.99 -14.61 -4.58
CA TYR A 8 -3.38 -14.19 -4.76
C TYR A 8 -4.01 -13.91 -3.39
N LYS A 9 -4.14 -12.64 -3.04
CA LYS A 9 -4.65 -12.20 -1.74
C LYS A 9 -6.18 -12.24 -1.67
N THR A 10 -6.71 -13.43 -1.42
CA THR A 10 -7.96 -13.70 -0.69
C THR A 10 -7.85 -15.09 -0.04
N SER A 11 -6.81 -15.31 0.77
CA SER A 11 -6.57 -16.58 1.45
C SER A 11 -6.78 -16.40 2.96
N LEU A 12 -7.41 -17.38 3.61
CA LEU A 12 -7.50 -17.46 5.08
C LEU A 12 -6.15 -17.81 5.73
N LEU A 13 -5.15 -18.16 4.90
CA LEU A 13 -3.83 -18.60 5.32
C LEU A 13 -2.76 -17.71 4.68
N GLU A 14 -1.75 -17.39 5.47
CA GLU A 14 -0.51 -16.75 5.03
C GLU A 14 0.61 -17.79 4.95
N LEU A 15 1.43 -17.72 3.90
CA LEU A 15 2.53 -18.65 3.68
C LEU A 15 3.85 -17.89 3.80
N THR A 16 4.73 -18.40 4.67
CA THR A 16 6.08 -17.87 4.87
C THR A 16 7.11 -18.85 4.31
N LEU A 17 8.03 -18.35 3.49
CA LEU A 17 9.14 -19.17 2.99
C LEU A 17 10.08 -19.53 4.15
N ALA A 18 10.47 -20.80 4.23
CA ALA A 18 11.40 -21.33 5.23
C ALA A 18 12.67 -21.85 4.54
N THR A 19 13.69 -22.20 5.34
CA THR A 19 15.00 -22.70 4.84
C THR A 19 14.88 -23.90 3.89
N ARG A 20 13.80 -24.69 4.01
CA ARG A 20 13.54 -25.88 3.17
C ARG A 20 12.51 -25.63 2.07
N THR A 21 12.08 -24.39 1.86
CA THR A 21 11.15 -24.07 0.77
C THR A 21 11.91 -24.08 -0.55
N VAL A 22 11.38 -24.83 -1.52
CA VAL A 22 11.90 -24.92 -2.88
C VAL A 22 10.99 -24.12 -3.80
N VAL A 23 11.58 -23.28 -4.66
CA VAL A 23 10.87 -22.47 -5.65
C VAL A 23 11.45 -22.80 -7.03
N GLU A 24 10.68 -23.52 -7.84
CA GLU A 24 11.06 -23.89 -9.21
C GLU A 24 10.22 -23.10 -10.22
N PRO A 25 10.78 -22.66 -11.36
CA PRO A 25 10.01 -22.07 -12.45
C PRO A 25 8.96 -23.02 -13.00
N PHE A 26 7.77 -22.50 -13.31
CA PHE A 26 6.74 -23.25 -14.00
C PHE A 26 6.84 -23.04 -15.51
N HIS A 27 6.93 -24.13 -16.29
CA HIS A 27 7.24 -24.07 -17.72
C HIS A 27 6.05 -24.26 -18.65
N LEU A 28 4.88 -24.65 -18.13
CA LEU A 28 3.67 -24.78 -18.93
C LEU A 28 2.93 -23.45 -19.00
N PRO A 29 2.21 -23.15 -20.10
CA PRO A 29 1.35 -21.97 -20.16
C PRO A 29 0.30 -22.03 -19.05
N ILE A 30 0.39 -21.12 -18.10
CA ILE A 30 -0.65 -20.88 -17.10
C ILE A 30 -1.24 -19.49 -17.34
N GLN A 31 -2.57 -19.42 -17.43
CA GLN A 31 -3.26 -18.12 -17.42
C GLN A 31 -3.55 -17.76 -15.98
N PHE A 32 -2.90 -16.71 -15.49
CA PHE A 32 -3.32 -16.08 -14.25
C PHE A 32 -4.60 -15.28 -14.52
N PRO A 33 -5.55 -15.24 -13.56
CA PRO A 33 -6.65 -14.30 -13.66
C PRO A 33 -6.09 -12.88 -13.79
N PRO A 34 -6.70 -12.01 -14.59
CA PRO A 34 -6.28 -10.61 -14.67
C PRO A 34 -6.35 -10.00 -13.26
N TYR A 35 -5.23 -9.44 -12.82
CA TYR A 35 -5.17 -8.59 -11.63
C TYR A 35 -5.39 -7.14 -12.08
N PRO A 36 -6.16 -6.33 -11.34
CA PRO A 36 -6.93 -6.64 -10.12
C PRO A 36 -8.31 -7.25 -10.39
N LYS A 37 -8.80 -8.07 -9.47
CA LYS A 37 -10.10 -8.75 -9.59
C LYS A 37 -11.30 -7.87 -9.21
N HIS A 38 -11.10 -6.81 -8.43
CA HIS A 38 -12.17 -5.93 -7.96
C HIS A 38 -11.68 -4.48 -7.85
N LEU A 39 -11.95 -3.67 -8.88
CA LEU A 39 -11.63 -2.25 -8.89
C LEU A 39 -12.73 -1.45 -8.18
N MET A 40 -12.36 -0.71 -7.15
CA MET A 40 -13.25 0.21 -6.45
C MET A 40 -13.28 1.56 -7.18
N PRO A 41 -14.47 2.11 -7.53
CA PRO A 41 -14.58 3.44 -8.10
C PRO A 41 -14.29 4.51 -7.05
N PHE A 42 -13.80 5.69 -7.45
CA PHE A 42 -13.24 6.65 -6.49
C PHE A 42 -14.27 7.22 -5.51
N HIS A 43 -15.52 7.35 -5.93
CA HIS A 43 -16.60 7.82 -5.06
C HIS A 43 -16.92 6.85 -3.91
N GLU A 44 -16.60 5.56 -4.06
CA GLU A 44 -16.72 4.57 -2.98
C GLU A 44 -15.49 4.54 -2.09
N VAL A 45 -14.32 4.91 -2.61
CA VAL A 45 -13.05 4.95 -1.85
C VAL A 45 -13.16 5.90 -0.65
N LEU A 46 -13.73 7.09 -0.86
CA LEU A 46 -13.88 8.10 0.19
C LEU A 46 -14.83 7.66 1.32
N GLN A 47 -15.66 6.66 1.07
CA GLN A 47 -16.61 6.12 2.05
C GLN A 47 -16.02 4.96 2.85
N GLN A 48 -14.80 4.50 2.51
CA GLN A 48 -14.19 3.37 3.19
C GLN A 48 -13.71 3.75 4.59
N PRO A 49 -13.84 2.84 5.56
CA PRO A 49 -13.18 3.00 6.86
C PRO A 49 -11.67 3.19 6.70
N HIS A 50 -11.06 3.95 7.60
CA HIS A 50 -9.61 4.10 7.64
C HIS A 50 -8.90 2.73 7.73
N LYS A 51 -7.76 2.60 7.04
CA LYS A 51 -6.90 1.40 7.01
C LYS A 51 -7.51 0.16 6.31
N ARG A 52 -8.35 0.36 5.28
CA ARG A 52 -8.79 -0.71 4.38
C ARG A 52 -7.86 -0.83 3.16
N PHE A 53 -7.59 -2.06 2.73
CA PHE A 53 -6.99 -2.31 1.42
C PHE A 53 -8.06 -2.12 0.33
N ILE A 54 -7.69 -1.39 -0.72
CA ILE A 54 -8.51 -1.14 -1.91
C ILE A 54 -7.65 -1.38 -3.14
N ASP A 55 -8.27 -1.86 -4.22
CA ASP A 55 -7.67 -1.82 -5.56
C ASP A 55 -8.39 -0.73 -6.36
N VAL A 56 -7.63 0.18 -6.96
CA VAL A 56 -8.16 1.31 -7.73
C VAL A 56 -7.42 1.44 -9.06
N ILE A 57 -8.07 2.03 -10.06
CA ILE A 57 -7.43 2.37 -11.33
C ILE A 57 -7.83 3.79 -11.72
N GLY A 58 -6.87 4.54 -12.27
CA GLY A 58 -7.11 5.88 -12.78
C GLY A 58 -5.91 6.41 -13.53
N ILE A 59 -6.10 7.56 -14.16
CA ILE A 59 -5.06 8.32 -14.83
C ILE A 59 -4.38 9.22 -13.80
N VAL A 60 -3.05 9.19 -13.75
CA VAL A 60 -2.27 10.12 -12.93
C VAL A 60 -2.33 11.50 -13.58
N ILE A 61 -3.02 12.45 -12.95
CA ILE A 61 -3.14 13.83 -13.45
C ILE A 61 -2.12 14.77 -12.80
N HIS A 62 -1.64 14.41 -11.61
CA HIS A 62 -0.56 15.12 -10.93
C HIS A 62 0.29 14.14 -10.13
N LEU A 63 1.59 14.40 -10.11
CA LEU A 63 2.57 13.64 -9.36
C LEU A 63 3.58 14.63 -8.76
N ALA A 64 3.48 14.87 -7.46
CA ALA A 64 4.30 15.86 -6.73
C ALA A 64 5.80 15.53 -6.81
N PRO A 65 6.75 16.38 -6.43
CA PRO A 65 8.16 15.97 -6.29
C PRO A 65 8.35 14.88 -5.23
N LEU A 66 9.49 14.17 -5.27
CA LEU A 66 9.87 13.24 -4.22
C LEU A 66 10.38 14.02 -2.99
N GLU A 67 9.83 13.72 -1.83
CA GLU A 67 10.20 14.30 -0.53
C GLU A 67 10.76 13.22 0.41
N HIS A 68 11.41 13.64 1.50
CA HIS A 68 11.96 12.75 2.53
C HIS A 68 11.48 13.15 3.90
N ILE A 69 10.71 12.28 4.55
CA ILE A 69 10.05 12.58 5.81
C ILE A 69 10.32 11.40 6.74
N GLY A 70 10.85 11.68 7.95
CA GLY A 70 11.30 10.62 8.87
C GLY A 70 12.39 9.74 8.25
N GLY A 71 13.17 10.29 7.32
CA GLY A 71 14.15 9.54 6.52
C GLY A 71 13.54 8.60 5.46
N ARG A 72 12.22 8.63 5.24
CA ARG A 72 11.52 7.79 4.26
C ARG A 72 11.13 8.59 3.02
N PRO A 73 11.27 8.02 1.80
CA PRO A 73 10.80 8.66 0.59
C PRO A 73 9.27 8.75 0.57
N TYR A 74 8.75 9.91 0.22
CA TYR A 74 7.32 10.21 0.16
C TYR A 74 6.97 11.00 -1.10
N ARG A 75 5.81 10.74 -1.69
CA ARG A 75 5.35 11.42 -2.90
C ARG A 75 3.83 11.31 -3.02
N GLU A 76 3.17 12.44 -3.25
CA GLU A 76 1.74 12.48 -3.53
C GLU A 76 1.44 12.29 -5.02
N ALA A 77 0.31 11.64 -5.30
CA ALA A 77 -0.25 11.51 -6.64
C ALA A 77 -1.74 11.80 -6.61
N ILE A 78 -2.23 12.53 -7.61
CA ILE A 78 -3.65 12.74 -7.84
C ILE A 78 -4.06 11.86 -9.02
N LEU A 79 -5.07 11.03 -8.78
CA LEU A 79 -5.63 10.12 -9.77
C LEU A 79 -7.00 10.63 -10.21
N MET A 80 -7.35 10.41 -11.48
CA MET A 80 -8.70 10.64 -12.02
C MET A 80 -9.26 9.36 -12.64
N ASP A 81 -10.52 9.05 -12.33
CA ASP A 81 -11.23 7.92 -12.95
C ASP A 81 -12.07 8.37 -14.16
N SER A 82 -12.67 7.41 -14.86
CA SER A 82 -13.52 7.69 -16.03
C SER A 82 -14.81 8.44 -15.70
N SER A 83 -15.17 8.56 -14.41
CA SER A 83 -16.33 9.34 -13.96
C SER A 83 -16.00 10.82 -13.76
N ASN A 84 -14.77 11.24 -14.10
CA ASN A 84 -14.24 12.58 -13.83
C ASN A 84 -14.17 12.88 -12.32
N SER A 85 -14.11 11.84 -11.48
CA SER A 85 -13.85 11.97 -10.06
C SER A 85 -12.34 11.96 -9.84
N ALA A 86 -11.84 12.90 -9.04
CA ALA A 86 -10.43 12.97 -8.66
C ALA A 86 -10.24 12.38 -7.25
N LEU A 87 -9.43 11.33 -7.15
CA LEU A 87 -8.96 10.83 -5.87
C LEU A 87 -7.71 11.64 -5.50
N HIS A 88 -7.89 12.52 -4.55
CA HIS A 88 -6.86 13.22 -3.79
C HIS A 88 -7.16 12.98 -2.32
N ASP A 89 -6.14 12.81 -1.48
CA ASP A 89 -6.34 12.61 -0.04
C ASP A 89 -6.16 13.94 0.70
N PRO A 90 -7.24 14.66 1.06
CA PRO A 90 -7.14 15.87 1.88
C PRO A 90 -6.76 15.59 3.34
N LYS A 91 -6.72 14.33 3.79
CA LYS A 91 -6.30 13.94 5.15
C LYS A 91 -4.84 13.48 5.22
N SER A 92 -4.13 13.48 4.09
CA SER A 92 -2.72 13.12 4.00
C SER A 92 -1.86 14.03 4.89
N GLU A 93 -2.08 15.35 4.87
CA GLU A 93 -1.38 16.30 5.75
C GLU A 93 -1.59 16.01 7.24
N GLU A 94 -2.81 15.68 7.68
CA GLU A 94 -3.14 15.45 9.09
C GLU A 94 -2.56 14.13 9.62
N CYS A 95 -2.67 13.05 8.84
CA CYS A 95 -2.11 11.73 9.16
C CYS A 95 -0.57 11.77 9.18
N PHE A 96 0.01 12.49 8.22
CA PHE A 96 1.42 12.72 8.09
C PHE A 96 2.02 13.49 9.28
N ASN A 97 1.38 14.59 9.68
CA ASN A 97 1.77 15.35 10.86
C ASN A 97 1.63 14.52 12.15
N GLN A 98 0.66 13.60 12.22
CA GLN A 98 0.48 12.68 13.33
C GLN A 98 1.57 11.57 13.39
N GLN A 99 2.15 11.22 12.24
CA GLN A 99 3.26 10.27 12.15
C GLN A 99 4.61 10.93 12.52
N LEU A 100 4.85 12.16 12.06
CA LEU A 100 6.00 12.99 12.46
C LEU A 100 6.03 13.23 13.98
N SER A 101 4.89 13.58 14.58
CA SER A 101 4.80 13.82 16.04
C SER A 101 5.03 12.57 16.89
N ARG A 102 4.79 11.36 16.36
CA ARG A 102 5.15 10.09 17.03
C ARG A 102 6.64 9.78 16.96
N GLU A 103 7.32 10.19 15.89
CA GLU A 103 8.77 10.02 15.77
C GLU A 103 9.54 11.04 16.63
N GLU A 104 9.04 12.29 16.76
CA GLU A 104 9.66 13.30 17.63
C GLU A 104 9.49 13.01 19.13
N THR A 105 8.40 12.36 19.54
CA THR A 105 8.18 11.93 20.94
C THR A 105 8.95 10.66 21.33
N GLY A 106 9.58 9.98 20.37
CA GLY A 106 10.32 8.73 20.58
C GLY A 106 11.77 8.88 21.06
N LEU A 107 12.32 10.10 21.18
CA LEU A 107 13.70 10.34 21.62
C LEU A 107 13.86 10.62 23.13
N SER A 108 12.85 10.33 23.96
CA SER A 108 12.99 10.42 25.41
C SER A 108 12.42 9.21 26.14
N GLY A 109 13.31 8.29 26.52
CA GLY A 109 13.16 7.49 27.73
C GLY A 109 12.86 6.01 27.55
N ASN A 110 13.86 5.21 27.94
CA ASN A 110 13.81 3.78 28.28
C ASN A 110 12.46 3.24 28.81
N SER A 111 12.10 2.05 28.31
CA SER A 111 11.55 0.88 29.06
C SER A 111 10.26 0.30 28.46
N GLY A 112 10.40 -0.89 27.86
CA GLY A 112 9.39 -1.94 27.97
C GLY A 112 8.30 -1.98 26.90
N THR A 113 8.10 -3.20 26.39
CA THR A 113 6.97 -3.70 25.60
C THR A 113 6.85 -3.19 24.16
N GLY A 114 7.25 -4.07 23.24
CA GLY A 114 7.05 -3.90 21.81
C GLY A 114 5.58 -3.98 21.41
N CYS A 115 5.29 -3.38 20.26
CA CYS A 115 4.16 -3.75 19.43
C CYS A 115 4.64 -3.72 17.99
N VAL A 116 4.69 -4.91 17.40
CA VAL A 116 4.86 -5.12 15.96
C VAL A 116 3.53 -4.77 15.30
N VAL A 117 3.56 -3.86 14.32
CA VAL A 117 2.58 -3.79 13.22
C VAL A 117 3.34 -3.47 11.96
#